data_AF-A0A2P4PLE2-F1
#
_entry.id   AF-A0A2P4PLE2-F1
#
_cell.length_a   1.000
_cell.length_b   1.000
_cell.length_c   1.000
_cell.angle_alpha   90.00
_cell.angle_beta   90.00
_cell.angle_gamma   90.00
#
_symmetry.space_group_name_H-M   'P 1'
#
loop_
_entity.id
_entity.type
_entity.pdbx_description
1 polymer ?
#
loop_
_entity_poly.entity_id
_entity_poly.type
_entity_poly.pdbx_seq_one_letter_code
_entity_poly.pdbx_strand_id
1 'polypeptide(L)'
;MYNWERTRVKINHSNVDINPKRFELDINYRSHNGILKLASSIIDLIWHFFPNSIDRLSREHSKVCGPQPVFYDEFQKDDLLDREGSELDDDHTLRRVDGDENPFIEFGADQVIIVRDNKAKMQVEKLINKAGLVMTVFETKGMEFNDVLLYNFFTDSPACRKWRVILSALNENSKGIQTFSHERHYILSSEFKNLYVAVTRARQRLWICDENIEYSMPIRKYWKRLDIIKTEQSKGGILSNFAKKSESYEWNQRGKNFFEQRQYEQAIFCFDKSGNEERRKLANAYNLQQIAKDSINDSDDDTIITNFNDAIKAFKECSRPGQAALCYQVEP
;
A
#
# COMPACT_ATOMS: atom_id res chain seq x y z
N MET A 1 30.10 -20.40 6.25
CA MET A 1 30.28 -19.43 7.36
C MET A 1 31.05 -20.01 8.54
N TYR A 2 30.67 -21.16 9.09
CA TYR A 2 31.34 -21.78 10.26
C TYR A 2 32.87 -22.00 10.11
N ASN A 3 33.34 -22.45 8.93
CA ASN A 3 34.77 -22.65 8.70
C ASN A 3 35.56 -21.35 8.56
N TRP A 4 34.92 -20.25 8.12
CA TRP A 4 35.54 -18.91 8.06
C TRP A 4 35.71 -18.32 9.47
N GLU A 5 34.75 -18.53 10.35
CA GLU A 5 34.84 -18.10 11.75
C GLU A 5 35.96 -18.82 12.52
N ARG A 6 36.20 -20.10 12.24
CA ARG A 6 37.26 -20.90 12.89
C ARG A 6 38.68 -20.60 12.37
N THR A 7 38.81 -20.14 11.13
CA THR A 7 40.12 -19.90 10.49
C THR A 7 40.52 -18.43 10.42
N ARG A 8 39.65 -17.50 10.86
CA ARG A 8 40.09 -16.09 10.97
C ARG A 8 41.25 -16.02 11.95
N VAL A 9 42.36 -15.42 11.50
CA VAL A 9 43.47 -15.04 12.36
C VAL A 9 42.87 -14.25 13.54
N LYS A 10 43.10 -14.72 14.77
CA LYS A 10 42.79 -13.95 15.97
C LYS A 10 43.77 -12.78 16.03
N ILE A 11 43.49 -11.75 15.23
CA ILE A 11 44.14 -10.46 15.36
C ILE A 11 43.78 -9.98 16.76
N ASN A 12 44.79 -9.76 17.61
CA ASN A 12 44.63 -9.08 18.88
C ASN A 12 44.06 -7.68 18.59
N HIS A 13 42.73 -7.56 18.56
CA HIS A 13 42.01 -6.29 18.42
C HIS A 13 42.04 -5.53 19.74
N SER A 14 43.23 -5.27 20.26
CA SER A 14 43.43 -4.13 21.15
C SER A 14 43.38 -2.86 20.28
N ASN A 15 42.28 -2.10 20.38
CA ASN A 15 42.18 -0.68 20.00
C ASN A 15 42.43 -0.30 18.52
N VAL A 16 41.75 -0.94 17.57
CA VAL A 16 41.46 -0.26 16.30
C VAL A 16 39.96 -0.04 16.25
N ASP A 17 39.55 1.16 16.64
CA ASP A 17 38.18 1.64 16.55
C ASP A 17 37.87 1.86 15.06
N ILE A 18 37.38 0.82 14.39
CA ILE A 18 36.93 0.91 13.00
C ILE A 18 35.58 1.64 13.04
N ASN A 19 35.63 2.98 13.01
CA ASN A 19 34.45 3.82 12.86
C ASN A 19 34.24 4.12 11.36
N PRO A 20 33.44 3.33 10.62
CA PRO A 20 33.22 3.58 9.21
C PRO A 20 32.58 4.96 9.01
N LYS A 21 33.10 5.74 8.06
CA LYS A 21 32.52 7.04 7.75
C LYS A 21 31.11 6.86 7.19
N ARG A 22 30.09 7.19 7.99
CA ARG A 22 28.69 7.19 7.55
C ARG A 22 28.47 8.33 6.56
N PHE A 23 27.83 8.00 5.44
CA PHE A 23 27.34 8.98 4.47
C PHE A 23 25.84 8.76 4.32
N GLU A 24 25.05 9.81 4.46
CA GLU A 24 23.59 9.75 4.40
C GLU A 24 23.11 10.29 3.04
N LEU A 25 22.15 9.60 2.44
CA LEU A 25 21.48 10.03 1.22
C LEU A 25 20.16 10.68 1.60
N ASP A 26 20.15 12.00 1.72
CA ASP A 26 19.02 12.80 2.17
C ASP A 26 18.19 13.42 1.02
N ILE A 27 18.68 13.34 -0.21
CA ILE A 27 17.97 13.85 -1.40
C ILE A 27 17.09 12.76 -2.02
N ASN A 28 15.78 12.97 -2.01
CA ASN A 28 14.79 12.08 -2.62
C ASN A 28 14.38 12.58 -4.02
N TYR A 29 14.59 11.73 -5.02
CA TYR A 29 14.25 11.98 -6.43
C TYR A 29 12.96 11.27 -6.88
N ARG A 30 12.30 10.52 -5.99
CA ARG A 30 11.14 9.69 -6.29
C ARG A 30 9.82 10.41 -6.03
N SER A 31 9.77 11.17 -4.93
CA SER A 31 8.60 11.95 -4.49
C SER A 31 8.96 13.42 -4.24
N HIS A 32 7.97 14.31 -4.33
CA HIS A 32 8.14 15.74 -4.07
C HIS A 32 8.00 16.10 -2.57
N ASN A 33 8.39 17.33 -2.21
CA ASN A 33 8.41 17.81 -0.83
C ASN A 33 7.07 17.76 -0.07
N GLY A 34 5.94 17.84 -0.78
CA GLY A 34 4.61 17.75 -0.15
C GLY A 34 4.40 16.41 0.56
N ILE A 35 4.71 15.30 -0.13
CA ILE A 35 4.64 13.95 0.43
C ILE A 35 5.76 13.74 1.47
N LEU A 36 6.98 14.22 1.20
CA LEU A 36 8.10 14.03 2.11
C LEU A 36 7.94 14.78 3.45
N LYS A 37 7.30 15.95 3.46
CA LYS A 37 6.95 16.66 4.69
C LYS A 37 5.97 15.85 5.54
N LEU A 38 4.94 15.26 4.92
CA LEU A 38 4.01 14.36 5.59
C LEU A 38 4.74 13.14 6.16
N ALA A 39 5.56 12.47 5.34
CA ALA A 39 6.34 11.30 5.75
C ALA A 39 7.30 11.63 6.90
N SER A 40 8.01 12.76 6.83
CA SER A 40 8.92 13.23 7.88
C SER A 40 8.18 13.49 9.19
N SER A 41 6.97 14.03 9.15
CA SER A 41 6.17 14.26 10.36
C SER A 41 5.79 12.95 11.07
N ILE A 42 5.62 11.85 10.33
CA ILE A 42 5.37 10.53 10.91
C ILE A 42 6.65 10.03 11.60
N ILE A 43 7.82 10.21 10.98
CA ILE A 43 9.11 9.89 11.60
C ILE A 43 9.33 10.71 12.87
N ASP A 44 8.97 12.00 12.88
CA ASP A 44 9.04 12.84 14.08
C ASP A 44 8.19 12.28 15.23
N LEU A 45 6.97 11.80 14.93
CA LEU A 45 6.13 11.13 15.93
C LEU A 45 6.76 9.82 16.43
N ILE A 46 7.40 9.04 15.55
CA ILE A 46 8.12 7.82 15.96
C ILE A 46 9.31 8.19 16.86
N TRP A 47 10.12 9.19 16.50
CA TRP A 47 11.24 9.62 17.35
C TRP A 47 10.78 10.19 18.69
N HIS A 48 9.62 10.85 18.73
CA HIS A 48 9.06 11.41 19.95
C HIS A 48 8.53 10.33 20.90
N PHE A 49 7.68 9.42 20.41
CA PHE A 49 7.03 8.40 21.24
C PHE A 49 7.86 7.10 21.39
N PHE A 50 8.68 6.77 20.40
CA PHE A 50 9.45 5.53 20.31
C PHE A 50 10.91 5.79 19.89
N PRO A 51 11.67 6.58 20.66
CA PRO A 51 12.98 7.11 20.25
C PRO A 51 14.04 6.06 19.88
N ASN A 52 13.90 4.84 20.40
CA ASN A 52 14.83 3.73 20.19
C ASN A 52 14.35 2.73 19.11
N SER A 53 13.25 3.04 18.39
CA SER A 53 12.61 2.08 17.48
C SER A 53 13.06 2.16 16.02
N ILE A 54 13.74 3.24 15.65
CA ILE A 54 14.33 3.52 14.33
C ILE A 54 15.59 4.37 14.51
N ASP A 55 16.49 4.32 13.54
CA ASP A 55 17.69 5.18 13.53
C ASP A 55 17.33 6.65 13.38
N ARG A 56 18.17 7.52 13.95
CA ARG A 56 18.14 8.96 13.68
C ARG A 56 19.00 9.25 12.47
N LEU A 57 18.35 9.75 11.43
CA LEU A 57 18.92 10.07 10.12
C LEU A 57 18.51 11.49 9.75
N SER A 58 19.26 12.10 8.83
CA SER A 58 18.88 13.38 8.23
C SER A 58 17.52 13.27 7.53
N ARG A 59 16.71 14.33 7.61
CA ARG A 59 15.39 14.34 6.97
C ARG A 59 15.52 14.26 5.46
N GLU A 60 14.78 13.33 4.86
CA GLU A 60 14.66 13.29 3.41
C GLU A 60 13.98 14.57 2.89
N HIS A 61 14.53 15.13 1.84
CA HIS A 61 13.97 16.27 1.15
C HIS A 61 14.13 16.12 -0.36
N SER A 62 13.25 16.77 -1.11
CA SER A 62 13.32 16.83 -2.56
C SER A 62 13.68 18.24 -3.01
N LYS A 63 14.29 18.34 -4.19
CA LYS A 63 14.47 19.63 -4.88
C LYS A 63 13.16 20.10 -5.51
N VAL A 64 12.19 19.21 -5.66
CA VAL A 64 10.91 19.48 -6.33
C VAL A 64 9.82 19.72 -5.28
N CYS A 65 9.16 20.87 -5.40
CA CYS A 65 7.91 21.15 -4.68
C CYS A 65 6.74 20.45 -5.38
N GLY A 66 5.68 20.16 -4.62
CA GLY A 66 4.46 19.62 -5.19
C GLY A 66 3.30 19.77 -4.22
N PRO A 67 2.08 19.33 -4.60
CA PRO A 67 0.87 19.58 -3.84
C PRO A 67 0.93 18.98 -2.43
N GLN A 68 0.20 19.57 -1.48
CA GLN A 68 -0.03 18.89 -0.20
C GLN A 68 -0.93 17.67 -0.41
N PRO A 69 -0.71 16.57 0.33
CA PRO A 69 -1.67 15.48 0.42
C PRO A 69 -3.06 15.99 0.83
N VAL A 70 -4.10 15.40 0.26
CA VAL A 70 -5.50 15.75 0.56
C VAL A 70 -6.04 14.79 1.61
N PHE A 71 -6.60 15.33 2.68
CA PHE A 71 -7.34 14.58 3.70
C PHE A 71 -8.82 14.96 3.59
N TYR A 72 -9.68 14.00 3.29
CA TYR A 72 -11.12 14.25 3.24
C TYR A 72 -11.73 14.28 4.64
N ASP A 73 -12.40 15.38 4.97
CA ASP A 73 -13.23 15.51 6.17
C ASP A 73 -14.57 14.82 5.95
N GLU A 74 -15.09 14.23 7.03
CA GLU A 74 -16.43 13.63 7.08
C GLU A 74 -16.71 12.60 5.98
N PHE A 75 -15.65 11.92 5.52
CA PHE A 75 -15.74 10.89 4.48
C PHE A 75 -16.67 9.75 4.88
N GLN A 76 -17.60 9.42 3.99
CA GLN A 76 -18.40 8.21 4.05
C GLN A 76 -18.05 7.29 2.90
N LYS A 77 -18.21 5.98 3.10
CA LYS A 77 -17.93 4.98 2.08
C LYS A 77 -18.61 5.27 0.73
N ASP A 78 -19.84 5.76 0.78
CA ASP A 78 -20.64 6.08 -0.42
C ASP A 78 -20.05 7.23 -1.23
N ASP A 79 -19.19 8.06 -0.64
CA ASP A 79 -18.56 9.18 -1.32
C ASP A 79 -17.43 8.75 -2.29
N LEU A 80 -17.00 7.49 -2.21
CA LEU A 80 -16.08 6.95 -3.20
C LEU A 80 -16.69 6.97 -4.60
N LEU A 81 -17.98 6.66 -4.70
CA LEU A 81 -18.68 6.57 -5.97
C LEU A 81 -19.37 7.91 -6.28
N ASP A 82 -19.62 8.15 -7.57
CA ASP A 82 -20.47 9.27 -7.97
C ASP A 82 -21.92 8.95 -7.53
N ARG A 83 -22.52 9.82 -6.71
CA ARG A 83 -23.98 9.80 -6.51
C ARG A 83 -24.59 10.42 -7.77
N GLU A 84 -25.09 9.60 -8.69
CA GLU A 84 -26.04 10.14 -9.68
C GLU A 84 -27.21 10.77 -8.90
N GLY A 85 -27.41 12.07 -9.13
CA GLY A 85 -28.22 12.93 -8.27
C GLY A 85 -29.65 12.44 -8.09
N SER A 86 -30.07 12.32 -6.83
CA SER A 86 -31.46 12.50 -6.47
C SER A 86 -31.71 14.01 -6.37
N GLU A 87 -32.09 14.66 -7.47
CA GLU A 87 -32.87 15.91 -7.53
C GLU A 87 -33.22 16.24 -9.00
N LEU A 88 -34.45 15.88 -9.36
CA LEU A 88 -35.37 16.47 -10.35
C LEU A 88 -34.78 17.40 -11.44
N ASP A 89 -34.82 16.98 -12.72
CA ASP A 89 -35.63 17.61 -13.78
C ASP A 89 -35.27 17.07 -15.20
N ASP A 90 -36.33 16.84 -15.97
CA ASP A 90 -36.51 16.83 -17.43
C ASP A 90 -35.67 15.95 -18.38
N ASP A 91 -36.41 15.01 -18.98
CA ASP A 91 -36.49 14.76 -20.43
C ASP A 91 -35.27 15.18 -21.27
N HIS A 92 -34.27 14.32 -21.37
CA HIS A 92 -33.69 13.97 -22.67
C HIS A 92 -32.72 12.77 -22.58
N THR A 93 -33.14 11.67 -23.21
CA THR A 93 -32.31 10.83 -24.09
C THR A 93 -31.10 10.10 -23.49
N LEU A 94 -31.32 9.13 -22.60
CA LEU A 94 -30.46 7.92 -22.59
C LEU A 94 -31.34 6.67 -22.46
N ARG A 95 -31.42 5.92 -23.58
CA ARG A 95 -31.97 4.57 -23.64
C ARG A 95 -31.26 3.71 -22.60
N ARG A 96 -31.93 3.46 -21.48
CA ARG A 96 -31.58 2.40 -20.54
C ARG A 96 -31.90 1.07 -21.22
N VAL A 97 -30.85 0.39 -21.70
CA VAL A 97 -30.90 -1.03 -22.00
C VAL A 97 -30.48 -1.74 -20.72
N ASP A 98 -31.23 -2.77 -20.35
CA ASP A 98 -31.05 -3.61 -19.17
C ASP A 98 -29.59 -4.03 -18.94
N GLY A 99 -29.10 -3.82 -17.71
CA GLY A 99 -27.84 -4.41 -17.21
C GLY A 99 -26.86 -3.41 -16.62
N ASP A 100 -26.90 -3.25 -15.28
CA ASP A 100 -25.71 -3.24 -14.42
C ASP A 100 -24.46 -2.43 -14.87
N GLU A 101 -24.57 -1.14 -15.17
CA GLU A 101 -23.38 -0.31 -15.44
C GLU A 101 -23.47 1.06 -14.75
N ASN A 102 -22.94 1.12 -13.51
CA ASN A 102 -22.34 2.36 -13.01
C ASN A 102 -21.31 2.83 -14.05
N PRO A 103 -21.19 4.13 -14.36
CA PRO A 103 -20.17 4.63 -15.30
C PRO A 103 -18.80 4.07 -14.90
N PHE A 104 -18.20 3.26 -15.77
CA PHE A 104 -17.02 2.46 -15.43
C PHE A 104 -15.81 3.38 -15.21
N ILE A 105 -15.53 3.73 -13.95
CA ILE A 105 -14.37 4.53 -13.58
C ILE A 105 -13.11 3.68 -13.77
N GLU A 106 -12.41 3.83 -14.90
CA GLU A 106 -11.19 3.08 -15.20
C GLU A 106 -9.94 3.77 -14.59
N PHE A 107 -9.28 3.10 -13.65
CA PHE A 107 -8.03 3.59 -13.05
C PHE A 107 -6.84 3.37 -13.99
N GLY A 108 -5.74 4.06 -13.71
CA GLY A 108 -4.47 3.93 -14.42
C GLY A 108 -3.53 2.90 -13.80
N ALA A 109 -2.51 2.52 -14.57
CA ALA A 109 -1.54 1.49 -14.18
C ALA A 109 -0.64 1.90 -12.99
N ASP A 110 -0.44 3.20 -12.79
CA ASP A 110 0.33 3.76 -11.67
C ASP A 110 -0.57 4.37 -10.57
N GLN A 111 -1.82 3.93 -10.49
CA GLN A 111 -2.78 4.35 -9.47
C GLN A 111 -3.12 3.15 -8.57
N VAL A 112 -3.20 3.37 -7.26
CA VAL A 112 -3.53 2.31 -6.30
C VAL A 112 -4.38 2.82 -5.15
N ILE A 113 -5.32 1.99 -4.70
CA ILE A 113 -5.96 2.14 -3.40
C ILE A 113 -5.20 1.28 -2.40
N ILE A 114 -4.64 1.91 -1.37
CA ILE A 114 -3.96 1.23 -0.27
C ILE A 114 -4.94 1.06 0.88
N VAL A 115 -5.10 -0.19 1.30
CA VAL A 115 -5.95 -0.60 2.42
C VAL A 115 -5.12 -1.26 3.51
N ARG A 116 -5.70 -1.48 4.69
CA ARG A 116 -4.94 -2.05 5.80
C ARG A 116 -4.70 -3.54 5.72
N ASP A 117 -5.73 -4.30 5.40
CA ASP A 117 -5.73 -5.75 5.44
C ASP A 117 -6.49 -6.37 4.25
N ASN A 118 -6.42 -7.70 4.15
CA ASN A 118 -7.07 -8.43 3.06
C ASN A 118 -8.60 -8.33 3.09
N LYS A 119 -9.21 -8.15 4.27
CA LYS A 119 -10.66 -8.00 4.39
C LYS A 119 -11.11 -6.69 3.76
N ALA A 120 -10.41 -5.60 4.06
CA ALA A 120 -10.64 -4.30 3.43
C ALA A 120 -10.36 -4.36 1.92
N LYS A 121 -9.29 -5.06 1.49
CA LYS A 121 -8.96 -5.26 0.07
C LYS A 121 -10.14 -5.85 -0.69
N MET A 122 -10.66 -7.00 -0.24
CA MET A 122 -11.80 -7.66 -0.88
C MET A 122 -13.06 -6.78 -0.92
N GLN A 123 -13.31 -6.01 0.14
CA GLN A 123 -14.48 -5.12 0.20
C GLN A 123 -14.37 -3.97 -0.79
N VAL A 124 -13.20 -3.34 -0.89
CA VAL A 124 -12.95 -2.23 -1.82
C VAL A 124 -12.93 -2.74 -3.26
N GLU A 125 -12.29 -3.88 -3.54
CA GLU A 125 -12.29 -4.49 -4.88
C GLU A 125 -13.70 -4.76 -5.40
N LYS A 126 -14.59 -5.26 -4.52
CA LYS A 126 -16.01 -5.45 -4.83
C LYS A 126 -16.72 -4.12 -5.07
N LEU A 127 -16.44 -3.11 -4.24
CA LEU A 127 -17.06 -1.77 -4.34
C LEU A 127 -16.73 -1.10 -5.67
N ILE A 128 -15.48 -1.20 -6.13
CA ILE A 128 -15.02 -0.58 -7.38
C ILE A 128 -15.14 -1.51 -8.60
N ASN A 129 -15.79 -2.67 -8.45
CA ASN A 129 -15.93 -3.69 -9.49
C ASN A 129 -14.60 -4.05 -10.19
N LYS A 130 -13.52 -4.22 -9.41
CA LYS A 130 -12.15 -4.50 -9.91
C LYS A 130 -11.66 -3.50 -10.97
N ALA A 131 -12.09 -2.25 -10.92
CA ALA A 131 -11.72 -1.27 -11.93
C ALA A 131 -10.24 -0.85 -11.88
N GLY A 132 -9.56 -1.04 -10.73
CA GLY A 132 -8.14 -0.74 -10.56
C GLY A 132 -7.46 -1.53 -9.45
N LEU A 133 -6.19 -1.21 -9.20
CA LEU A 133 -5.36 -1.90 -8.21
C LEU A 133 -5.77 -1.52 -6.78
N VAL A 134 -6.05 -2.55 -5.97
CA VAL A 134 -6.23 -2.44 -4.52
C VAL A 134 -5.18 -3.32 -3.86
N MET A 135 -4.42 -2.75 -2.93
CA MET A 135 -3.31 -3.46 -2.29
C MET A 135 -3.24 -3.13 -0.82
N THR A 136 -2.81 -4.09 -0.01
CA THR A 136 -2.50 -3.86 1.39
C THR A 136 -1.20 -3.06 1.55
N VAL A 137 -1.01 -2.46 2.73
CA VAL A 137 0.26 -1.81 3.08
C VAL A 137 1.46 -2.75 2.93
N PHE A 138 1.28 -4.03 3.23
CA PHE A 138 2.34 -5.03 3.12
C PHE A 138 2.70 -5.33 1.66
N GLU A 139 1.69 -5.56 0.81
CA GLU A 139 1.91 -5.83 -0.62
C GLU A 139 2.51 -4.63 -1.34
N THR A 140 2.22 -3.39 -0.93
CA THR A 140 2.82 -2.21 -1.59
C THR A 140 4.28 -1.96 -1.20
N LYS A 141 4.85 -2.70 -0.24
CA LYS A 141 6.22 -2.51 0.21
C LYS A 141 7.20 -2.77 -0.94
N GLY A 142 8.03 -1.78 -1.26
CA GLY A 142 8.97 -1.85 -2.40
C GLY A 142 8.37 -1.36 -3.72
N MET A 143 7.06 -1.11 -3.77
CA MET A 143 6.37 -0.52 -4.91
C MET A 143 6.19 0.99 -4.77
N GLU A 144 6.05 1.67 -5.90
CA GLU A 144 5.72 3.09 -5.94
C GLU A 144 4.67 3.35 -7.01
N PHE A 145 3.84 4.36 -6.77
CA PHE A 145 2.69 4.73 -7.58
C PHE A 145 2.66 6.25 -7.72
N ASN A 146 2.18 6.75 -8.86
CA ASN A 146 2.02 8.19 -9.05
C ASN A 146 0.93 8.70 -8.11
N ASP A 147 -0.18 7.96 -8.04
CA ASP A 147 -1.39 8.34 -7.33
C ASP A 147 -1.78 7.27 -6.31
N VAL A 148 -1.92 7.66 -5.05
CA VAL A 148 -2.29 6.77 -3.95
C VAL A 148 -3.53 7.29 -3.23
N LEU A 149 -4.55 6.44 -3.12
CA LEU A 149 -5.67 6.65 -2.20
C LEU A 149 -5.47 5.75 -0.98
N LEU A 150 -5.22 6.33 0.18
CA LEU A 150 -5.15 5.62 1.44
C LEU A 150 -6.56 5.52 2.04
N TYR A 151 -7.15 4.33 2.01
CA TYR A 151 -8.52 4.08 2.44
C TYR A 151 -8.56 3.40 3.82
N ASN A 152 -9.33 4.00 4.74
CA ASN A 152 -9.65 3.51 6.08
C ASN A 152 -8.46 3.03 6.91
N PHE A 153 -7.29 3.67 6.75
CA PHE A 153 -6.10 3.26 7.46
C PHE A 153 -6.26 3.28 8.99
N PHE A 154 -6.90 4.32 9.52
CA PHE A 154 -7.14 4.51 10.96
C PHE A 154 -8.40 3.79 11.43
N THR A 155 -9.45 3.77 10.60
CA THR A 155 -10.68 3.00 10.85
C THR A 155 -10.38 1.52 11.05
N ASP A 156 -9.58 0.94 10.18
CA ASP A 156 -9.19 -0.49 10.22
C ASP A 156 -7.94 -0.74 11.07
N SER A 157 -7.40 0.29 11.72
CA SER A 157 -6.23 0.15 12.58
C SER A 157 -6.58 -0.54 13.90
N PRO A 158 -5.81 -1.55 14.34
CA PRO A 158 -6.00 -2.19 15.64
C PRO A 158 -5.64 -1.26 16.83
N ALA A 159 -5.09 -0.07 16.58
CA ALA A 159 -4.78 0.89 17.63
C ALA A 159 -6.02 1.66 18.13
N CYS A 160 -7.08 1.77 17.32
CA CYS A 160 -8.33 2.44 17.68
C CYS A 160 -8.08 3.81 18.38
N ARG A 161 -8.68 4.02 19.57
CA ARG A 161 -8.54 5.25 20.36
C ARG A 161 -7.12 5.60 20.81
N LYS A 162 -6.15 4.69 20.71
CA LYS A 162 -4.75 4.96 21.11
C LYS A 162 -4.12 6.05 20.25
N TRP A 163 -4.60 6.27 19.02
CA TRP A 163 -4.17 7.38 18.16
C TRP A 163 -4.31 8.75 18.83
N ARG A 164 -5.22 8.90 19.81
CA ARG A 164 -5.41 10.15 20.58
C ARG A 164 -4.15 10.64 21.29
N VAL A 165 -3.19 9.76 21.57
CA VAL A 165 -1.91 10.14 22.18
C VAL A 165 -1.13 11.15 21.33
N ILE A 166 -1.33 11.18 20.02
CA ILE A 166 -0.69 12.16 19.11
C ILE A 166 -0.98 13.60 19.54
N LEU A 167 -2.16 13.85 20.11
CA LEU A 167 -2.53 15.19 20.59
C LEU A 167 -1.59 15.71 21.69
N SER A 168 -0.94 14.82 22.44
CA SER A 168 0.07 15.21 23.44
C SER A 168 1.32 15.83 22.80
N ALA A 169 1.64 15.48 21.54
CA ALA A 169 2.77 16.07 20.80
C ALA A 169 2.48 17.50 20.33
N LEU A 170 1.22 17.95 20.37
CA LEU A 170 0.84 19.32 20.01
C LEU A 170 1.01 20.33 21.15
N ASN A 171 1.40 19.89 22.35
CA ASN A 171 1.55 20.72 23.56
C ASN A 171 0.29 21.55 23.89
N GLU A 172 -0.88 21.17 23.38
CA GLU A 172 -2.14 21.79 23.74
C GLU A 172 -2.55 21.27 25.11
N ASN A 173 -2.28 22.04 26.17
CA ASN A 173 -2.65 21.73 27.56
C ASN A 173 -4.18 21.73 27.78
N SER A 174 -4.89 20.82 27.13
CA SER A 174 -6.30 20.57 27.38
C SER A 174 -6.45 19.40 28.36
N LYS A 175 -7.22 19.62 29.43
CA LYS A 175 -7.60 18.57 30.38
C LYS A 175 -8.23 17.41 29.60
N GLY A 176 -7.66 16.21 29.70
CA GLY A 176 -8.19 14.99 29.06
C GLY A 176 -7.41 14.43 27.87
N ILE A 177 -6.24 14.99 27.52
CA ILE A 177 -5.32 14.34 26.58
C ILE A 177 -4.63 13.14 27.26
N GLN A 178 -4.56 12.03 26.55
CA GLN A 178 -3.90 10.82 27.01
C GLN A 178 -2.37 11.03 27.02
N THR A 179 -1.74 10.85 28.18
CA THR A 179 -0.29 10.82 28.29
C THR A 179 0.26 9.53 27.66
N PHE A 180 1.36 9.65 26.94
CA PHE A 180 2.06 8.50 26.38
C PHE A 180 2.56 7.55 27.47
N SER A 181 2.44 6.25 27.21
CA SER A 181 2.93 5.17 28.06
C SER A 181 3.23 3.98 27.16
N HIS A 182 4.43 3.41 27.28
CA HIS A 182 4.87 2.34 26.40
C HIS A 182 3.93 1.13 26.45
N GLU A 183 3.54 0.71 27.65
CA GLU A 183 2.65 -0.45 27.89
C GLU A 183 1.30 -0.32 27.18
N ARG A 184 0.73 0.88 27.14
CA ARG A 184 -0.59 1.11 26.54
C ARG A 184 -0.54 1.37 25.03
N HIS A 185 0.58 1.91 24.56
CA HIS A 185 0.69 2.47 23.21
C HIS A 185 1.66 1.72 22.30
N TYR A 186 2.31 0.64 22.74
CA TYR A 186 3.34 -0.09 21.95
C TYR A 186 2.90 -0.40 20.51
N ILE A 187 1.62 -0.72 20.29
CA ILE A 187 1.06 -1.00 18.96
C ILE A 187 1.23 0.17 17.98
N LEU A 188 1.25 1.41 18.46
CA LEU A 188 1.45 2.58 17.61
C LEU A 188 2.83 2.59 16.95
N SER A 189 3.84 1.92 17.51
CA SER A 189 5.15 1.80 16.88
C SER A 189 5.05 1.11 15.51
N SER A 190 4.36 -0.02 15.42
CA SER A 190 4.12 -0.69 14.14
C SER A 190 3.14 0.09 13.27
N GLU A 191 2.13 0.73 13.86
CA GLU A 191 1.15 1.50 13.08
C GLU A 191 1.75 2.74 12.42
N PHE A 192 2.61 3.50 13.11
CA PHE A 192 3.32 4.63 12.51
C PHE A 192 4.27 4.17 11.40
N LYS A 193 4.96 3.04 11.58
CA LYS A 193 5.82 2.46 10.54
C LYS A 193 5.01 2.06 9.31
N ASN A 194 3.85 1.44 9.50
CA ASN A 194 2.95 1.08 8.40
C ASN A 194 2.37 2.32 7.71
N LEU A 195 2.00 3.36 8.47
CA LEU A 195 1.53 4.62 7.90
C LEU A 195 2.63 5.29 7.06
N TYR A 196 3.87 5.30 7.55
CA TYR A 196 5.03 5.78 6.81
C TYR A 196 5.23 5.00 5.50
N VAL A 197 5.13 3.67 5.53
CA VAL A 197 5.21 2.84 4.32
C VAL A 197 4.12 3.24 3.33
N ALA A 198 2.86 3.31 3.77
CA ALA A 198 1.71 3.65 2.92
C ALA A 198 1.86 5.04 2.27
N VAL A 199 2.19 6.07 3.06
CA VAL A 199 2.38 7.45 2.58
C VAL A 199 3.53 7.54 1.57
N THR A 200 4.64 6.84 1.83
CA THR A 200 5.81 6.87 0.94
C THR A 200 5.65 6.04 -0.33
N ARG A 201 4.51 5.36 -0.53
CA ARG A 201 4.21 4.72 -1.83
C ARG A 201 3.84 5.75 -2.90
N ALA A 202 3.42 6.95 -2.50
CA ALA A 202 2.98 8.01 -3.39
C ALA A 202 4.16 8.82 -3.95
N ARG A 203 4.15 9.06 -5.26
CA ARG A 203 5.14 9.90 -5.96
C ARG A 203 4.61 11.29 -6.32
N GLN A 204 3.33 11.41 -6.69
CA GLN A 204 2.73 12.66 -7.19
C GLN A 204 1.55 13.14 -6.35
N ARG A 205 0.61 12.26 -6.01
CA ARG A 205 -0.60 12.64 -5.27
C ARG A 205 -0.96 11.58 -4.24
N LEU A 206 -1.40 12.06 -3.08
CA LEU A 206 -1.86 11.25 -1.97
C LEU A 206 -3.18 11.81 -1.47
N TRP A 207 -4.20 10.95 -1.46
CA TRP A 207 -5.49 11.21 -0.85
C TRP A 207 -5.67 10.28 0.33
N ILE A 208 -6.26 10.77 1.41
CA ILE A 208 -6.54 10.01 2.62
C ILE A 208 -8.04 10.11 2.90
N CYS A 209 -8.70 8.94 2.89
CA CYS A 209 -10.12 8.78 3.19
C CYS A 209 -10.25 7.85 4.39
N ASP A 210 -10.92 8.30 5.45
CA ASP A 210 -11.10 7.51 6.67
C ASP A 210 -12.48 7.79 7.30
N GLU A 211 -13.30 6.74 7.42
CA GLU A 211 -14.70 6.87 7.87
C GLU A 211 -14.82 7.21 9.36
N ASN A 212 -13.95 6.65 10.20
CA ASN A 212 -13.98 6.88 11.63
C ASN A 212 -13.27 8.17 12.01
N ILE A 213 -14.05 9.24 12.13
CA ILE A 213 -13.58 10.57 12.53
C ILE A 213 -12.86 10.52 13.89
N GLU A 214 -13.30 9.70 14.84
CA GLU A 214 -12.67 9.64 16.17
C GLU A 214 -11.22 9.15 16.08
N TYR A 215 -10.95 8.16 15.22
CA TYR A 215 -9.63 7.52 15.10
C TYR A 215 -8.68 8.33 14.22
N SER A 216 -9.20 8.94 13.15
CA SER A 216 -8.42 9.75 12.22
C SER A 216 -8.19 11.20 12.69
N MET A 217 -9.05 11.75 13.56
CA MET A 217 -8.95 13.13 14.03
C MET A 217 -7.59 13.49 14.67
N PRO A 218 -6.97 12.67 15.54
CA PRO A 218 -5.71 13.04 16.19
C PRO A 218 -4.57 13.36 15.21
N ILE A 219 -4.35 12.50 14.22
CA ILE A 219 -3.31 12.69 13.22
C ILE A 219 -3.67 13.80 12.24
N ARG A 220 -4.95 13.91 11.84
CA ARG A 220 -5.43 14.98 10.96
C ARG A 220 -5.22 16.35 11.61
N LYS A 221 -5.57 16.51 12.88
CA LYS A 221 -5.33 17.75 13.64
C LYS A 221 -3.84 18.06 13.73
N TYR A 222 -3.01 17.05 13.99
CA TYR A 222 -1.56 17.19 14.02
C TYR A 222 -1.00 17.70 12.69
N TRP A 223 -1.37 17.08 11.58
CA TRP A 223 -0.92 17.49 10.25
C TRP A 223 -1.48 18.84 9.80
N LYS A 224 -2.73 19.16 10.15
CA LYS A 224 -3.34 20.47 9.88
C LYS A 224 -2.60 21.59 10.64
N ARG A 225 -2.19 21.35 11.89
CA ARG A 225 -1.44 22.32 12.70
C ARG A 225 -0.05 22.61 12.12
N LEU A 226 0.56 21.62 11.48
CA LEU A 226 1.85 21.73 10.79
C LEU A 226 1.74 22.33 9.37
N ASP A 227 0.52 22.53 8.86
CA ASP A 227 0.26 22.97 7.49
C ASP A 227 0.95 22.08 6.43
N ILE A 228 0.76 20.76 6.56
CA ILE A 228 1.33 19.76 5.64
C ILE A 228 0.28 18.92 4.90
N ILE A 229 -1.00 19.19 5.14
CA ILE A 229 -2.12 18.58 4.41
C ILE A 229 -3.11 19.67 3.99
N LYS A 230 -3.80 19.42 2.88
CA LYS A 230 -5.01 20.15 2.51
C LYS A 230 -6.21 19.36 3.01
N THR A 231 -7.15 20.03 3.67
CA THR A 231 -8.40 19.41 4.11
C THR A 231 -9.52 19.80 3.16
N GLU A 232 -10.27 18.81 2.68
CA GLU A 232 -11.40 19.02 1.76
C GLU A 232 -12.64 18.29 2.28
N GLN A 233 -13.82 18.87 2.07
CA GLN A 233 -15.07 18.18 2.35
C GLN A 233 -15.33 17.15 1.26
N SER A 234 -15.78 15.98 1.66
CA SER A 234 -16.21 14.94 0.73
C SER A 234 -17.48 15.40 -0.01
N LYS A 235 -17.45 15.42 -1.34
CA LYS A 235 -18.60 15.84 -2.19
C LYS A 235 -19.15 14.68 -3.04
N GLY A 236 -18.78 13.45 -2.71
CA GLY A 236 -18.96 12.29 -3.60
C GLY A 236 -17.96 12.31 -4.76
N GLY A 237 -17.91 11.21 -5.52
CA GLY A 237 -17.07 11.14 -6.71
C GLY A 237 -15.57 11.25 -6.44
N ILE A 238 -15.10 10.74 -5.30
CA ILE A 238 -13.66 10.77 -5.01
C ILE A 238 -12.90 9.95 -6.05
N LEU A 239 -13.46 8.81 -6.47
CA LEU A 239 -12.82 7.96 -7.46
C LEU A 239 -12.79 8.56 -8.86
N SER A 240 -13.76 9.39 -9.25
CA SER A 240 -13.74 10.06 -10.55
C SER A 240 -12.65 11.13 -10.61
N ASN A 241 -12.39 11.84 -9.51
CA ASN A 241 -11.25 12.75 -9.39
C ASN A 241 -9.89 12.03 -9.29
N PHE A 242 -9.88 10.82 -8.72
CA PHE A 242 -8.70 9.99 -8.58
C PHE A 242 -8.31 9.34 -9.92
N ALA A 243 -9.27 8.84 -10.68
CA ALA A 243 -9.04 8.00 -11.85
C ALA A 243 -8.36 8.74 -13.00
N LYS A 244 -7.35 8.08 -13.57
CA LYS A 244 -6.65 8.51 -14.77
C LYS A 244 -6.40 7.30 -15.64
N LYS A 245 -7.09 7.22 -16.77
CA LYS A 245 -6.93 6.11 -17.71
C LYS A 245 -5.46 5.95 -18.15
N SER A 246 -5.03 4.69 -18.24
CA SER A 246 -3.72 4.29 -18.78
C SER A 246 -3.87 3.53 -20.08
N GLU A 247 -2.81 3.57 -20.88
CA GLU A 247 -2.71 2.81 -22.12
C GLU A 247 -2.35 1.34 -21.85
N SER A 248 -2.71 0.45 -22.78
CA SER A 248 -2.39 -0.99 -22.68
C SER A 248 -0.89 -1.25 -22.47
N TYR A 249 -0.01 -0.48 -23.13
CA TYR A 249 1.44 -0.61 -22.95
C TYR A 249 1.88 -0.30 -21.51
N GLU A 250 1.29 0.71 -20.86
CA GLU A 250 1.62 1.08 -19.47
C GLU A 250 1.23 -0.03 -18.51
N TRP A 251 0.02 -0.59 -18.68
CA TRP A 251 -0.43 -1.77 -17.95
C TRP A 251 0.51 -2.96 -18.13
N ASN A 252 0.96 -3.23 -19.36
CA ASN A 252 1.89 -4.31 -19.64
C ASN A 252 3.26 -4.09 -18.97
N GLN A 253 3.77 -2.85 -18.93
CA GLN A 253 5.01 -2.55 -18.19
C GLN A 253 4.83 -2.70 -16.68
N ARG A 254 3.69 -2.23 -16.14
CA ARG A 254 3.37 -2.41 -14.73
C ARG A 254 3.28 -3.89 -14.35
N GLY A 255 2.66 -4.71 -15.19
CA GLY A 255 2.58 -6.16 -15.01
C GLY A 255 3.95 -6.83 -14.99
N LYS A 256 4.91 -6.38 -15.82
CA LYS A 256 6.30 -6.86 -15.77
C LYS A 256 6.96 -6.54 -14.44
N ASN A 257 6.82 -5.30 -13.97
CA ASN A 257 7.40 -4.89 -12.68
C ASN A 257 6.85 -5.73 -11.53
N PHE A 258 5.53 -5.97 -11.48
CA PHE A 258 4.91 -6.84 -10.48
C PHE A 258 5.41 -8.28 -10.59
N PHE A 259 5.51 -8.81 -11.81
CA PHE A 259 6.00 -10.17 -12.05
C PHE A 259 7.45 -10.36 -11.57
N GLU A 260 8.33 -9.39 -11.84
CA GLU A 260 9.73 -9.40 -11.38
C GLU A 260 9.84 -9.39 -9.85
N GLN A 261 8.90 -8.71 -9.18
CA GLN A 261 8.78 -8.68 -7.72
C GLN A 261 8.02 -9.89 -7.14
N ARG A 262 7.66 -10.87 -7.97
CA ARG A 262 6.89 -12.08 -7.60
C ARG A 262 5.50 -11.77 -7.04
N GLN A 263 4.95 -10.61 -7.39
CA GLN A 263 3.58 -10.21 -7.06
C GLN A 263 2.66 -10.66 -8.19
N TYR A 264 2.47 -11.98 -8.31
CA TYR A 264 1.86 -12.56 -9.51
C TYR A 264 0.37 -12.23 -9.64
N GLU A 265 -0.38 -12.10 -8.53
CA GLU A 265 -1.78 -11.67 -8.56
C GLU A 265 -1.94 -10.29 -9.23
N GLN A 266 -1.14 -9.30 -8.81
CA GLN A 266 -1.16 -7.96 -9.40
C GLN A 266 -0.63 -7.97 -10.84
N ALA A 267 0.33 -8.84 -11.15
CA ALA A 267 0.82 -9.01 -12.52
C ALA A 267 -0.27 -9.55 -13.46
N ILE A 268 -1.04 -10.55 -13.03
CA ILE A 268 -2.20 -11.08 -13.77
C ILE A 268 -3.18 -9.96 -14.08
N PHE A 269 -3.59 -9.19 -13.06
CA PHE A 269 -4.51 -8.07 -13.22
C PHE A 269 -4.01 -7.04 -14.27
N CYS A 270 -2.72 -6.69 -14.20
CA CYS A 270 -2.13 -5.76 -15.16
C CYS A 270 -2.07 -6.34 -16.58
N PHE A 271 -1.74 -7.63 -16.73
CA PHE A 271 -1.71 -8.27 -18.04
C PHE A 271 -3.10 -8.43 -18.64
N ASP A 272 -4.12 -8.71 -17.83
CA ASP A 272 -5.55 -8.64 -18.21
C ASP A 272 -5.90 -7.27 -18.77
N LYS A 273 -5.63 -6.19 -18.02
CA LYS A 273 -5.87 -4.80 -18.46
C LYS A 273 -5.12 -4.43 -19.74
N SER A 274 -3.93 -4.99 -19.94
CA SER A 274 -3.15 -4.76 -21.16
C SER A 274 -3.60 -5.61 -22.36
N GLY A 275 -4.41 -6.66 -22.15
CA GLY A 275 -4.72 -7.66 -23.17
C GLY A 275 -3.56 -8.62 -23.50
N ASN A 276 -2.51 -8.68 -22.68
CA ASN A 276 -1.36 -9.55 -22.90
C ASN A 276 -1.62 -10.96 -22.36
N GLU A 277 -2.36 -11.75 -23.14
CA GLU A 277 -2.82 -13.07 -22.77
C GLU A 277 -1.67 -14.06 -22.47
N GLU A 278 -0.57 -14.00 -23.22
CA GLU A 278 0.59 -14.87 -23.00
C GLU A 278 1.22 -14.62 -21.62
N ARG A 279 1.49 -13.34 -21.31
CA ARG A 279 2.08 -12.98 -20.02
C ARG A 279 1.12 -13.20 -18.86
N ARG A 280 -0.18 -12.99 -19.09
CA ARG A 280 -1.22 -13.30 -18.10
C ARG A 280 -1.22 -14.78 -17.73
N LYS A 281 -1.24 -15.69 -18.71
CA LYS A 281 -1.17 -17.14 -18.47
C LYS A 281 0.12 -17.52 -17.73
N LEU A 282 1.25 -16.93 -18.12
CA LEU A 282 2.52 -17.17 -17.45
C LEU A 282 2.49 -16.71 -15.99
N ALA A 283 1.99 -15.51 -15.72
CA ALA A 283 1.81 -14.98 -14.36
C ALA A 283 0.88 -15.86 -13.53
N ASN A 284 -0.22 -16.34 -14.12
CA ASN A 284 -1.12 -17.28 -13.48
C ASN A 284 -0.44 -18.61 -13.10
N ALA A 285 0.38 -19.18 -13.99
CA ALA A 285 1.11 -20.41 -13.70
C ALA A 285 2.08 -20.25 -12.51
N TYR A 286 2.80 -19.12 -12.45
CA TYR A 286 3.66 -18.80 -11.29
C TYR A 286 2.88 -18.51 -10.02
N ASN A 287 1.72 -17.86 -10.12
CA ASN A 287 0.82 -17.62 -8.99
C ASN A 287 0.33 -18.95 -8.38
N LEU A 288 -0.15 -19.87 -9.23
CA LEU A 288 -0.58 -21.21 -8.79
C LEU A 288 0.57 -21.99 -8.14
N GLN A 289 1.79 -21.90 -8.70
CA GLN A 289 2.96 -22.52 -8.07
C GLN A 289 3.24 -21.94 -6.68
N GLN A 290 3.08 -20.63 -6.51
CA GLN A 290 3.29 -19.99 -5.21
C GLN A 290 2.22 -20.43 -4.21
N ILE A 291 0.95 -20.45 -4.60
CA ILE A 291 -0.16 -20.97 -3.77
C ILE A 291 0.12 -22.41 -3.33
N ALA A 292 0.57 -23.27 -4.26
CA ALA A 292 0.93 -24.65 -3.95
C ALA A 292 2.06 -24.74 -2.91
N LYS A 293 3.11 -23.94 -3.07
CA LYS A 293 4.24 -23.88 -2.12
C LYS A 293 3.83 -23.36 -0.74
N ASP A 294 2.98 -22.34 -0.70
CA ASP A 294 2.51 -21.75 0.55
C ASP A 294 1.56 -22.73 1.29
N SER A 295 0.85 -23.60 0.56
CA SER A 295 -0.06 -24.60 1.14
C SER A 295 0.64 -25.78 1.86
N ILE A 296 1.94 -25.99 1.64
CA ILE A 296 2.69 -27.17 2.16
C ILE A 296 2.58 -27.31 3.69
N ASN A 297 2.56 -26.20 4.43
CA ASN A 297 2.56 -26.23 5.90
C ASN A 297 1.16 -26.16 6.52
N ASP A 298 0.16 -25.75 5.75
CA ASP A 298 -1.13 -25.28 6.26
C ASP A 298 -2.32 -26.09 5.72
N SER A 299 -2.08 -27.08 4.85
CA SER A 299 -3.12 -27.85 4.15
C SER A 299 -2.86 -29.35 4.20
N ASP A 300 -3.89 -30.14 3.92
CA ASP A 300 -3.79 -31.59 3.76
C ASP A 300 -3.11 -31.99 2.44
N ASP A 301 -2.58 -33.21 2.39
CA ASP A 301 -1.82 -33.73 1.26
C ASP A 301 -2.61 -33.69 -0.06
N ASP A 302 -3.92 -33.98 -0.03
CA ASP A 302 -4.77 -33.97 -1.23
C ASP A 302 -4.89 -32.55 -1.81
N THR A 303 -5.07 -31.55 -0.95
CA THR A 303 -5.08 -30.12 -1.34
C THR A 303 -3.74 -29.69 -1.93
N ILE A 304 -2.63 -30.10 -1.31
CA ILE A 304 -1.28 -29.77 -1.80
C ILE A 304 -1.04 -30.37 -3.19
N ILE A 305 -1.35 -31.66 -3.38
CA ILE A 305 -1.23 -32.36 -4.66
C ILE A 305 -2.11 -31.69 -5.72
N THR A 306 -3.34 -31.31 -5.37
CA THR A 306 -4.25 -30.61 -6.29
C THR A 306 -3.66 -29.27 -6.75
N ASN A 307 -3.16 -28.46 -5.81
CA ASN A 307 -2.54 -27.17 -6.14
C ASN A 307 -1.31 -27.30 -7.04
N PHE A 308 -0.45 -28.30 -6.80
CA PHE A 308 0.70 -28.56 -7.66
C PHE A 308 0.29 -29.03 -9.05
N ASN A 309 -0.73 -29.88 -9.16
CA ASN A 309 -1.28 -30.32 -10.45
C ASN A 309 -1.85 -29.16 -11.27
N ASP A 310 -2.54 -28.22 -10.64
CA ASP A 310 -3.05 -27.01 -11.29
C ASP A 310 -1.91 -26.14 -11.82
N ALA A 311 -0.85 -25.94 -11.02
CA ALA A 311 0.35 -25.22 -11.45
C ALA A 311 1.06 -25.91 -12.63
N ILE A 312 1.19 -27.24 -12.59
CA ILE A 312 1.78 -28.04 -13.68
C ILE A 312 0.98 -27.87 -14.97
N LYS A 313 -0.34 -27.98 -14.89
CA LYS A 313 -1.23 -27.80 -16.05
C LYS A 313 -1.05 -26.41 -16.65
N ALA A 314 -1.06 -25.38 -15.81
CA ALA A 314 -0.85 -23.99 -16.26
C ALA A 314 0.52 -23.79 -16.93
N PHE A 315 1.61 -24.37 -16.41
CA PHE A 315 2.93 -24.27 -17.06
C PHE A 315 3.03 -25.03 -18.38
N LYS A 316 2.32 -26.17 -18.52
CA LYS A 316 2.22 -26.89 -19.79
C LYS A 316 1.50 -26.05 -20.85
N GLU A 317 0.41 -25.39 -20.48
CA GLU A 317 -0.32 -24.46 -21.36
C GLU A 317 0.54 -23.27 -21.80
N CYS A 318 1.47 -22.83 -20.95
CA CYS A 318 2.42 -21.77 -21.25
C CYS A 318 3.67 -22.24 -22.04
N SER A 319 3.72 -23.50 -22.49
CA SER A 319 4.91 -24.10 -23.13
C SER A 319 6.19 -23.97 -22.29
N ARG A 320 6.09 -24.11 -20.96
CA ARG A 320 7.22 -24.06 -20.00
C ARG A 320 7.44 -25.43 -19.34
N PRO A 321 7.87 -26.46 -20.09
CA PRO A 321 7.97 -27.83 -19.56
C PRO A 321 8.99 -27.97 -18.42
N GLY A 322 10.09 -27.20 -18.46
CA GLY A 322 11.08 -27.21 -17.37
C GLY A 322 10.53 -26.73 -16.03
N GLN A 323 9.65 -25.72 -16.06
CA GLN A 323 9.01 -25.20 -14.84
C GLN A 323 7.92 -26.15 -14.34
N ALA A 324 7.19 -26.80 -15.25
CA ALA A 324 6.27 -27.88 -14.90
C ALA A 324 7.00 -29.06 -14.23
N ALA A 325 8.18 -29.44 -14.73
CA ALA A 325 9.00 -30.50 -14.14
C ALA A 325 9.43 -30.18 -12.70
N LEU A 326 9.74 -28.92 -12.39
CA LEU A 326 10.09 -28.49 -11.03
C LEU A 326 8.93 -28.62 -10.04
N CYS A 327 7.68 -28.49 -10.50
CA CYS A 327 6.51 -28.69 -9.63
C CYS A 327 6.37 -30.16 -9.20
N TYR A 328 6.70 -31.13 -10.07
CA TYR A 328 6.68 -32.56 -9.73
C TYR A 328 7.73 -32.96 -8.69
N GLN A 329 8.81 -32.20 -8.54
CA GLN A 329 9.88 -32.51 -7.57
C GLN A 329 9.54 -32.13 -6.13
N VAL A 330 8.44 -31.38 -5.92
CA VAL A 330 8.00 -30.87 -4.62
C VAL A 330 6.73 -31.60 -4.15
N GLU A 331 6.25 -32.59 -4.92
CA GLU A 331 5.24 -33.55 -4.43
C GLU A 331 5.84 -34.33 -3.23
N PRO A 332 5.13 -34.39 -2.09
CA PRO A 332 5.64 -34.99 -0.84
C PRO A 332 5.94 -36.49 -0.93
#